data_AF-A0AAW9Q4W6-F1
#
_entry.id   AF-A0AAW9Q4W6-F1
#
_cell.length_a   1.000
_cell.length_b   1.000
_cell.length_c   1.000
_cell.angle_alpha   90.00
_cell.angle_beta   90.00
_cell.angle_gamma   90.00
#
_symmetry.space_group_name_H-M   'P 1'
#
loop_
_entity.id
_entity.type
_entity.pdbx_description
1 polymer ?
#
loop_
_entity_poly.entity_id
_entity_poly.type
_entity_poly.pdbx_seq_one_letter_code
_entity_poly.pdbx_strand_id
1 'polypeptide(L)'
;MAINPAGDKLYTLLEGPLIPDADQKRLIINEFSIDTERYTGRTFGYQLDPLGTNIGDMTAINDHEFLVIERNGLQDAANPGIFKKVFKIDLSKVDANGFAEKTLVVDLMDIADPDDLNGDGKTKFDFPFVTIEDVLILDTNTLLVINDNNYPGNGGRNLAGPDATEFIQIRLDTPLDVSPVPEPGTYALMLAGLAGMGLVARRRGTR
;
A
#
# COMPACT_ATOMS: atom_id res chain seq x y z
N MET A 1 -0.02 -7.43 -3.02
CA MET A 1 -0.12 -8.52 -2.00
C MET A 1 0.54 -7.98 -0.74
N ALA A 2 -0.02 -8.20 0.44
CA ALA A 2 0.54 -7.65 1.68
C ALA A 2 1.02 -8.75 2.63
N ILE A 3 2.08 -8.48 3.38
CA ILE A 3 2.44 -9.19 4.60
C ILE A 3 2.02 -8.33 5.80
N ASN A 4 1.45 -8.91 6.85
CA ASN A 4 1.17 -8.16 8.07
C ASN A 4 2.47 -7.85 8.83
N PRO A 5 2.49 -6.85 9.72
CA PRO A 5 3.70 -6.49 10.45
C PRO A 5 4.27 -7.62 11.31
N ALA A 6 3.43 -8.51 11.86
CA ALA A 6 3.92 -9.67 12.61
C ALA A 6 4.66 -10.69 11.72
N GLY A 7 4.48 -10.64 10.40
CA GLY A 7 5.21 -11.49 9.45
C GLY A 7 4.75 -12.94 9.40
N ASP A 8 3.57 -13.25 9.94
CA ASP A 8 3.01 -14.60 10.04
C ASP A 8 1.82 -14.83 9.08
N LYS A 9 1.30 -13.76 8.47
CA LYS A 9 0.20 -13.79 7.49
C LYS A 9 0.55 -13.04 6.21
N LEU A 10 0.13 -13.62 5.09
CA LEU A 10 0.03 -12.95 3.80
C LEU A 10 -1.45 -12.73 3.45
N TYR A 11 -1.75 -11.60 2.84
CA TYR A 11 -3.05 -11.26 2.31
C TYR A 11 -2.94 -11.05 0.81
N THR A 12 -3.63 -11.89 0.04
CA THR A 12 -3.65 -11.81 -1.43
C THR A 12 -4.98 -11.21 -1.88
N LEU A 13 -4.92 -10.01 -2.46
CA LEU A 13 -6.04 -9.32 -3.08
C LEU A 13 -5.98 -9.52 -4.59
N LEU A 14 -7.07 -9.97 -5.20
CA LEU A 14 -7.19 -10.08 -6.66
C LEU A 14 -7.15 -8.70 -7.32
N GLU A 15 -6.47 -8.58 -8.46
CA GLU A 15 -6.42 -7.32 -9.23
C GLU A 15 -7.82 -6.88 -9.69
N GLY A 16 -8.59 -7.82 -10.23
CA GLY A 16 -9.92 -7.61 -10.82
C GLY A 16 -10.91 -8.69 -10.41
N PRO A 17 -12.22 -8.49 -10.69
CA PRO A 17 -13.26 -9.42 -10.30
C PRO A 17 -13.10 -10.76 -11.02
N LEU A 18 -13.57 -11.84 -10.38
CA LEU A 18 -13.65 -13.13 -11.05
C LEU A 18 -14.70 -13.08 -12.16
N ILE A 19 -14.37 -13.60 -13.34
CA ILE A 19 -15.29 -13.67 -14.49
C ILE A 19 -16.66 -14.30 -14.12
N PRO A 20 -16.75 -15.40 -13.35
CA PRO A 20 -18.04 -15.99 -12.98
C PRO A 20 -18.75 -15.28 -11.82
N ASP A 21 -18.15 -14.25 -11.19
CA ASP A 21 -18.80 -13.54 -10.09
C ASP A 21 -19.97 -12.68 -10.63
N ALA A 22 -21.15 -12.79 -10.03
CA ALA A 22 -22.29 -11.95 -10.41
C ALA A 22 -22.07 -10.47 -10.01
N ASP A 23 -21.28 -10.22 -8.96
CA ASP A 23 -20.88 -8.90 -8.53
C ASP A 23 -19.51 -8.55 -9.13
N GLN A 24 -19.53 -7.87 -10.28
CA GLN A 24 -18.32 -7.41 -10.97
C GLN A 24 -17.63 -6.22 -10.28
N LYS A 25 -18.05 -5.85 -9.06
CA LYS A 25 -17.37 -4.89 -8.20
C LYS A 25 -16.82 -5.52 -6.93
N ARG A 26 -16.93 -6.84 -6.79
CA ARG A 26 -16.29 -7.60 -5.70
C ARG A 26 -14.93 -8.13 -6.10
N LEU A 27 -13.91 -7.73 -5.35
CA LEU A 27 -12.60 -8.39 -5.33
C LEU A 27 -12.48 -9.24 -4.07
N ILE A 28 -11.68 -10.29 -4.14
CA ILE A 28 -11.49 -11.24 -3.04
C ILE A 28 -10.10 -11.06 -2.44
N ILE A 29 -10.06 -10.94 -1.12
CA ILE A 29 -8.86 -11.00 -0.29
C ILE A 29 -8.82 -12.38 0.35
N ASN A 30 -7.71 -13.10 0.22
CA ASN A 30 -7.49 -14.39 0.89
C ASN A 30 -6.39 -14.26 1.94
N GLU A 31 -6.60 -14.86 3.11
CA GLU A 31 -5.57 -14.96 4.15
C GLU A 31 -4.78 -16.26 3.99
N PHE A 32 -3.46 -16.14 4.01
CA PHE A 32 -2.51 -17.23 3.97
C PHE A 32 -1.63 -17.21 5.23
N SER A 33 -1.47 -18.36 5.87
CA SER A 33 -0.59 -18.53 7.02
C SER A 33 0.80 -18.93 6.57
N ILE A 34 1.81 -18.13 6.93
CA ILE A 34 3.21 -18.45 6.66
C ILE A 34 3.63 -19.68 7.46
N ASP A 35 3.31 -19.73 8.76
CA ASP A 35 3.70 -20.84 9.66
C ASP A 35 3.26 -22.24 9.20
N THR A 36 2.09 -22.32 8.57
CA THR A 36 1.52 -23.60 8.13
C THR A 36 1.57 -23.78 6.62
N GLU A 37 2.11 -22.80 5.90
CA GLU A 37 2.22 -22.75 4.44
C GLU A 37 0.89 -23.03 3.72
N ARG A 38 -0.22 -22.52 4.26
CA ARG A 38 -1.58 -22.81 3.78
C ARG A 38 -2.49 -21.59 3.85
N TYR A 39 -3.41 -21.52 2.88
CA TYR A 39 -4.59 -20.67 3.01
C TYR A 39 -5.40 -21.07 4.25
N THR A 40 -5.80 -20.08 5.04
CA THR A 40 -6.54 -20.34 6.29
C THR A 40 -8.02 -20.62 6.03
N GLY A 41 -8.49 -20.34 4.82
CA GLY A 41 -9.91 -20.38 4.43
C GLY A 41 -10.67 -19.10 4.79
N ARG A 42 -10.03 -18.13 5.47
CA ARG A 42 -10.61 -16.80 5.66
C ARG A 42 -10.49 -15.98 4.38
N THR A 43 -11.61 -15.40 3.98
CA THR A 43 -11.72 -14.51 2.83
C THR A 43 -12.52 -13.27 3.20
N PHE A 44 -12.21 -12.17 2.51
CA PHE A 44 -12.86 -10.88 2.68
C PHE A 44 -13.19 -10.29 1.31
N GLY A 45 -14.31 -9.58 1.21
CA GLY A 45 -14.67 -8.80 0.04
C GLY A 45 -14.02 -7.43 0.09
N TYR A 46 -13.47 -6.99 -1.04
CA TYR A 46 -13.15 -5.60 -1.31
C TYR A 46 -14.14 -5.07 -2.34
N GLN A 47 -14.89 -4.04 -1.97
CA GLN A 47 -15.87 -3.42 -2.85
C GLN A 47 -15.19 -2.34 -3.68
N LEU A 48 -15.07 -2.52 -4.99
CA LEU A 48 -14.63 -1.48 -5.91
C LEU A 48 -15.62 -0.31 -5.90
N ASP A 49 -15.08 0.91 -6.05
CA ASP A 49 -15.84 2.10 -6.39
C ASP A 49 -16.57 1.92 -7.74
N PRO A 50 -17.71 2.59 -7.98
CA PRO A 50 -18.37 2.59 -9.27
C PRO A 50 -17.45 2.93 -10.45
N LEU A 51 -16.47 3.84 -10.26
CA LEU A 51 -15.50 4.21 -11.29
C LEU A 51 -14.24 3.35 -11.31
N GLY A 52 -13.93 2.62 -10.22
CA GLY A 52 -12.78 1.73 -10.15
C GLY A 52 -12.98 0.44 -10.94
N THR A 53 -11.93 -0.06 -11.59
CA THR A 53 -11.99 -1.33 -12.34
C THR A 53 -11.09 -2.39 -11.77
N ASN A 54 -10.06 -1.98 -11.03
CA ASN A 54 -9.04 -2.87 -10.52
C ASN A 54 -8.23 -2.15 -9.41
N ILE A 55 -7.35 -2.91 -8.76
CA ILE A 55 -6.37 -2.40 -7.80
C ILE A 55 -4.95 -2.40 -8.37
N GLY A 56 -4.06 -1.60 -7.79
CA GLY A 56 -2.64 -1.54 -8.14
C GLY A 56 -1.77 -2.31 -7.14
N ASP A 57 -1.93 -2.00 -5.85
CA ASP A 57 -1.17 -2.62 -4.77
C ASP A 57 -1.96 -2.64 -3.46
N MET A 58 -1.48 -3.41 -2.49
CA MET A 58 -1.98 -3.47 -1.13
C MET A 58 -0.83 -3.62 -0.13
N THR A 59 -0.80 -2.74 0.88
CA THR A 59 0.22 -2.69 1.95
C THR A 59 -0.43 -2.68 3.33
N ALA A 60 0.08 -3.48 4.26
CA ALA A 60 -0.45 -3.56 5.62
C ALA A 60 -0.06 -2.33 6.44
N ILE A 61 -1.04 -1.76 7.15
CA ILE A 61 -0.84 -0.74 8.18
C ILE A 61 -0.56 -1.43 9.52
N ASN A 62 -1.40 -2.42 9.84
CA ASN A 62 -1.29 -3.29 11.01
C ASN A 62 -1.82 -4.69 10.66
N ASP A 63 -2.22 -5.48 11.66
CA ASP A 63 -2.65 -6.87 11.43
C ASP A 63 -4.02 -7.01 10.75
N HIS A 64 -4.83 -5.95 10.69
CA HIS A 64 -6.16 -6.00 10.09
C HIS A 64 -6.50 -4.80 9.19
N GLU A 65 -5.71 -3.73 9.21
CA GLU A 65 -5.87 -2.58 8.32
C GLU A 65 -4.84 -2.55 7.20
N PHE A 66 -5.27 -2.20 5.99
CA PHE A 66 -4.44 -2.17 4.78
C PHE A 66 -4.73 -0.92 3.94
N LEU A 67 -3.69 -0.38 3.30
CA LEU A 67 -3.82 0.57 2.20
C LEU A 67 -3.98 -0.19 0.88
N VAL A 68 -4.87 0.27 0.01
CA VAL A 68 -5.08 -0.30 -1.32
C VAL A 68 -5.11 0.83 -2.35
N ILE A 69 -4.30 0.73 -3.40
CA ILE A 69 -4.44 1.58 -4.59
C ILE A 69 -5.59 1.04 -5.42
N GLU A 70 -6.60 1.86 -5.69
CA GLU A 70 -7.71 1.55 -6.58
C GLU A 70 -7.72 2.53 -7.76
N ARG A 71 -7.87 2.00 -8.97
CA ARG A 71 -7.79 2.77 -10.21
C ARG A 71 -8.73 2.25 -11.27
N ASN A 72 -8.87 3.05 -12.33
CA ASN A 72 -9.34 2.56 -13.62
C ASN A 72 -8.27 2.59 -14.70
N GLY A 73 -8.57 2.05 -15.88
CA GLY A 73 -7.67 2.05 -17.03
C GLY A 73 -7.63 3.36 -17.82
N LEU A 74 -8.34 4.41 -17.38
CA LEU A 74 -8.36 5.68 -18.10
C LEU A 74 -7.04 6.44 -17.92
N GLN A 75 -6.64 7.08 -19.02
CA GLN A 75 -5.48 7.93 -19.22
C GLN A 75 -5.94 9.38 -19.41
N ASP A 76 -4.98 10.30 -19.51
CA ASP A 76 -5.18 11.76 -19.60
C ASP A 76 -5.82 12.34 -18.34
N ALA A 77 -5.08 13.19 -17.61
CA ALA A 77 -5.57 13.87 -16.41
C ALA A 77 -6.83 14.73 -16.68
N ALA A 78 -7.05 15.17 -17.92
CA ALA A 78 -8.24 15.93 -18.30
C ALA A 78 -9.49 15.05 -18.49
N ASN A 79 -9.37 13.72 -18.46
CA ASN A 79 -10.49 12.82 -18.63
C ASN A 79 -11.43 12.85 -17.42
N PRO A 80 -12.71 13.24 -17.57
CA PRO A 80 -13.62 13.39 -16.44
C PRO A 80 -13.97 12.07 -15.73
N GLY A 81 -13.67 10.93 -16.34
CA GLY A 81 -13.87 9.61 -15.74
C GLY A 81 -12.63 9.08 -15.00
N ILE A 82 -11.49 9.78 -15.03
CA ILE A 82 -10.25 9.27 -14.42
C ILE A 82 -10.44 9.04 -12.92
N PHE A 83 -9.98 7.87 -12.46
CA PHE A 83 -10.11 7.47 -11.06
C PHE A 83 -8.82 6.80 -10.63
N LYS A 84 -8.13 7.41 -9.65
CA LYS A 84 -6.87 6.95 -9.05
C LYS A 84 -6.90 7.34 -7.57
N LYS A 85 -7.05 6.39 -6.65
CA LYS A 85 -7.20 6.68 -5.21
C LYS A 85 -6.49 5.65 -4.35
N VAL A 86 -6.16 6.05 -3.12
CA VAL A 86 -5.69 5.14 -2.07
C VAL A 86 -6.78 5.02 -1.00
N PHE A 87 -7.15 3.79 -0.67
CA PHE A 87 -8.15 3.48 0.34
C PHE A 87 -7.57 2.74 1.55
N LYS A 88 -8.04 3.16 2.73
CA LYS A 88 -8.23 2.43 3.98
C LYS A 88 -9.10 1.18 3.82
N ILE A 89 -8.66 -0.04 4.09
CA ILE A 89 -9.59 -1.13 4.46
C ILE A 89 -9.31 -1.69 5.86
N ASP A 90 -10.36 -2.14 6.55
CA ASP A 90 -10.28 -2.82 7.86
C ASP A 90 -10.97 -4.18 7.81
N LEU A 91 -10.18 -5.26 7.84
CA LEU A 91 -10.64 -6.65 7.78
C LEU A 91 -11.32 -7.12 9.07
N SER A 92 -11.17 -6.39 10.18
CA SER A 92 -11.88 -6.68 11.43
C SER A 92 -13.34 -6.20 11.41
N LYS A 93 -13.67 -5.33 10.45
CA LYS A 93 -15.01 -4.75 10.27
C LYS A 93 -15.56 -5.17 8.92
N VAL A 94 -16.35 -6.23 8.93
CA VAL A 94 -16.95 -6.80 7.72
C VAL A 94 -18.46 -6.61 7.77
N ASP A 95 -19.04 -6.13 6.67
CA ASP A 95 -20.48 -5.96 6.56
C ASP A 95 -21.22 -7.29 6.38
N ALA A 96 -22.56 -7.24 6.32
CA ALA A 96 -23.39 -8.43 6.16
C ALA A 96 -23.21 -9.16 4.81
N ASN A 97 -22.62 -8.49 3.81
CA ASN A 97 -22.34 -9.05 2.48
C ASN A 97 -20.90 -9.57 2.36
N GLY A 98 -20.09 -9.43 3.41
CA GLY A 98 -18.71 -9.90 3.45
C GLY A 98 -17.67 -8.87 3.01
N PHE A 99 -18.04 -7.59 2.84
CA PHE A 99 -17.10 -6.55 2.45
C PHE A 99 -16.43 -5.89 3.66
N ALA A 100 -15.12 -5.70 3.59
CA ALA A 100 -14.36 -4.93 4.57
C ALA A 100 -14.74 -3.45 4.52
N GLU A 101 -14.76 -2.79 5.69
CA GLU A 101 -14.96 -1.34 5.80
C GLU A 101 -13.91 -0.61 4.97
N LYS A 102 -14.34 0.24 4.02
CA LYS A 102 -13.47 0.97 3.11
C LYS A 102 -13.59 2.48 3.32
N THR A 103 -12.47 3.16 3.51
CA THR A 103 -12.39 4.62 3.75
C THR A 103 -11.37 5.26 2.80
N LEU A 104 -11.71 6.39 2.17
CA LEU A 104 -10.77 7.13 1.32
C LEU A 104 -9.62 7.71 2.16
N VAL A 105 -8.37 7.56 1.69
CA VAL A 105 -7.17 8.14 2.32
C VAL A 105 -6.58 9.24 1.44
N VAL A 106 -6.38 8.97 0.15
CA VAL A 106 -5.83 9.93 -0.81
C VAL A 106 -6.58 9.88 -2.13
N ASP A 107 -6.94 11.04 -2.67
CA ASP A 107 -7.32 11.18 -4.07
C ASP A 107 -6.07 11.55 -4.88
N LEU A 108 -5.56 10.62 -5.69
CA LEU A 108 -4.31 10.82 -6.44
C LEU A 108 -4.49 11.78 -7.62
N MET A 109 -5.71 12.21 -7.90
CA MET A 109 -6.03 13.25 -8.89
C MET A 109 -6.20 14.63 -8.26
N ASP A 110 -6.14 14.75 -6.92
CA ASP A 110 -6.33 16.02 -6.19
C ASP A 110 -5.40 16.15 -4.97
N ILE A 111 -4.09 15.97 -5.18
CA ILE A 111 -3.09 16.07 -4.11
C ILE A 111 -2.77 17.55 -3.86
N ALA A 112 -2.68 17.97 -2.60
CA ALA A 112 -2.24 19.32 -2.27
C ALA A 112 -0.74 19.49 -2.55
N ASP A 113 -0.38 20.52 -3.30
CA ASP A 113 1.01 20.89 -3.59
C ASP A 113 1.22 22.40 -3.37
N PRO A 114 1.11 22.89 -2.12
CA PRO A 114 1.13 24.34 -1.83
C PRO A 114 2.46 25.01 -2.16
N ASP A 115 3.54 24.23 -2.27
CA ASP A 115 4.89 24.70 -2.53
C ASP A 115 5.31 24.55 -4.01
N ASP A 116 4.39 24.11 -4.88
CA ASP A 116 4.62 23.90 -6.32
C ASP A 116 5.90 23.10 -6.58
N LEU A 117 6.00 21.92 -5.95
CA LEU A 117 7.23 21.12 -5.94
C LEU A 117 7.63 20.65 -7.34
N ASN A 118 6.68 20.56 -8.27
CA ASN A 118 6.92 20.23 -9.68
C ASN A 118 7.13 21.46 -10.58
N GLY A 119 6.91 22.69 -10.09
CA GLY A 119 7.15 23.94 -10.79
C GLY A 119 6.18 24.21 -11.95
N ASP A 120 4.96 23.70 -11.89
CA ASP A 120 3.93 23.89 -12.92
C ASP A 120 3.03 25.11 -12.68
N GLY A 121 3.22 25.81 -11.55
CA GLY A 121 2.49 27.01 -11.18
C GLY A 121 1.11 26.75 -10.56
N LYS A 122 0.77 25.50 -10.25
CA LYS A 122 -0.46 25.12 -9.54
C LYS A 122 -0.17 24.80 -8.09
N THR A 123 -1.22 24.78 -7.28
CA THR A 123 -1.15 24.36 -5.86
C THR A 123 -1.72 22.95 -5.66
N LYS A 124 -1.87 22.21 -6.75
CA LYS A 124 -2.50 20.90 -6.82
C LYS A 124 -1.70 20.04 -7.78
N PHE A 125 -1.52 18.79 -7.39
CA PHE A 125 -0.75 17.81 -8.12
C PHE A 125 -1.63 16.61 -8.45
N ASP A 126 -1.51 16.12 -9.68
CA ASP A 126 -2.16 14.91 -10.15
C ASP A 126 -1.13 13.79 -10.40
N PHE A 127 -1.57 12.54 -10.26
CA PHE A 127 -0.78 11.35 -10.53
C PHE A 127 -1.53 10.43 -11.52
N PRO A 128 -1.67 10.84 -12.80
CA PRO A 128 -2.66 10.30 -13.74
C PRO A 128 -2.24 8.99 -14.42
N PHE A 129 -1.41 8.17 -13.78
CA PHE A 129 -0.82 6.99 -14.42
C PHE A 129 -1.74 5.77 -14.43
N VAL A 130 -1.61 4.94 -15.47
CA VAL A 130 -2.36 3.67 -15.56
C VAL A 130 -1.85 2.64 -14.57
N THR A 131 -0.56 2.70 -14.24
CA THR A 131 0.20 1.63 -13.58
C THR A 131 0.84 2.14 -12.29
N ILE A 132 0.01 2.77 -11.46
CA ILE A 132 0.33 3.07 -10.07
C ILE A 132 0.32 1.75 -9.31
N GLU A 133 1.49 1.23 -9.00
CA GLU A 133 1.69 -0.19 -8.64
C GLU A 133 2.38 -0.38 -7.29
N ASP A 134 2.70 0.70 -6.58
CA ASP A 134 3.23 0.58 -5.22
C ASP A 134 2.69 1.68 -4.31
N VAL A 135 2.33 1.28 -3.09
CA VAL A 135 2.12 2.19 -1.96
C VAL A 135 2.87 1.66 -0.74
N LEU A 136 3.79 2.46 -0.21
CA LEU A 136 4.56 2.12 0.99
C LEU A 136 4.32 3.15 2.09
N ILE A 137 4.36 2.70 3.34
CA ILE A 137 4.27 3.55 4.52
C ILE A 137 5.70 3.91 4.94
N LEU A 138 6.06 5.20 4.86
CA LEU A 138 7.37 5.68 5.30
C LEU A 138 7.36 5.98 6.81
N ASP A 139 6.25 6.56 7.28
CA ASP A 139 5.96 6.79 8.70
C ASP A 139 4.43 6.94 8.88
N THR A 140 3.98 7.24 10.11
CA THR A 140 2.55 7.35 10.44
C THR A 140 1.81 8.39 9.60
N ASN A 141 2.50 9.37 9.03
CA ASN A 141 1.89 10.47 8.29
C ASN A 141 2.41 10.58 6.85
N THR A 142 3.21 9.63 6.36
CA THR A 142 3.85 9.78 5.05
C THR A 142 3.77 8.48 4.26
N LEU A 143 3.21 8.58 3.06
CA LEU A 143 3.19 7.52 2.08
C LEU A 143 4.25 7.77 1.00
N LEU A 144 4.80 6.69 0.44
CA LEU A 144 5.46 6.68 -0.85
C LEU A 144 4.51 6.02 -1.86
N VAL A 145 4.24 6.68 -2.99
CA VAL A 145 3.43 6.14 -4.08
C VAL A 145 4.25 6.15 -5.36
N ILE A 146 4.18 5.07 -6.14
CA ILE A 146 5.04 4.86 -7.29
C ILE A 146 4.21 4.50 -8.53
N ASN A 147 4.58 5.11 -9.66
CA ASN A 147 4.18 4.66 -10.99
C ASN A 147 5.25 3.74 -11.56
N ASP A 148 4.93 2.47 -11.77
CA ASP A 148 5.71 1.61 -12.66
C ASP A 148 5.26 1.90 -14.08
N ASN A 149 6.12 2.50 -14.92
CA ASN A 149 5.72 2.91 -16.26
C ASN A 149 5.43 1.74 -17.21
N ASN A 150 5.63 0.48 -16.79
CA ASN A 150 5.36 -0.72 -17.58
C ASN A 150 5.86 -0.55 -19.02
N TYR A 151 7.13 -0.18 -19.16
CA TYR A 151 7.70 0.34 -20.41
C TYR A 151 7.30 -0.52 -21.64
N PRO A 152 6.75 0.09 -22.71
CA PRO A 152 6.66 1.53 -23.00
C PRO A 152 5.29 2.16 -22.64
N GLY A 153 4.69 1.81 -21.49
CA GLY A 153 3.44 2.40 -21.01
C GLY A 153 3.44 3.94 -21.04
N ASN A 154 2.29 4.52 -21.36
CA ASN A 154 2.12 5.93 -21.66
C ASN A 154 0.71 6.43 -21.29
N GLY A 155 0.48 7.73 -21.52
CA GLY A 155 -0.82 8.38 -21.40
C GLY A 155 -1.15 8.88 -20.00
N GLY A 156 -0.21 8.78 -19.05
CA GLY A 156 -0.24 9.53 -17.80
C GLY A 156 0.02 11.01 -18.06
N ARG A 157 1.27 11.45 -17.87
CA ARG A 157 1.66 12.85 -18.13
C ARG A 157 1.98 13.09 -19.60
N ASN A 158 2.57 12.10 -20.26
CA ASN A 158 2.92 12.20 -21.67
C ASN A 158 1.96 11.36 -22.52
N LEU A 159 1.14 12.04 -23.33
CA LEU A 159 0.27 11.39 -24.32
C LEU A 159 1.03 10.89 -25.56
N ALA A 160 2.26 11.39 -25.78
CA ALA A 160 3.10 11.11 -26.94
C ALA A 160 4.47 10.58 -26.49
N GLY A 161 4.51 9.31 -26.09
CA GLY A 161 5.72 8.60 -25.69
C GLY A 161 5.61 7.99 -24.29
N PRO A 162 6.60 7.18 -23.89
CA PRO A 162 6.55 6.47 -22.61
C PRO A 162 6.52 7.46 -21.44
N ASP A 163 5.75 7.11 -20.41
CA ASP A 163 5.79 7.80 -19.13
C ASP A 163 7.11 7.48 -18.39
N ALA A 164 7.49 8.38 -17.48
CA ALA A 164 8.57 8.09 -16.54
C ALA A 164 8.04 7.23 -15.38
N THR A 165 8.90 6.39 -14.82
CA THR A 165 8.69 5.90 -13.45
C THR A 165 8.77 7.09 -12.51
N GLU A 166 7.71 7.36 -11.76
CA GLU A 166 7.63 8.49 -10.83
C GLU A 166 7.42 8.00 -9.40
N PHE A 167 8.07 8.67 -8.45
CA PHE A 167 7.97 8.41 -7.02
C PHE A 167 7.51 9.71 -6.35
N ILE A 168 6.45 9.65 -5.56
CA ILE A 168 5.95 10.79 -4.80
C ILE A 168 5.81 10.46 -3.32
N GLN A 169 6.12 11.42 -2.46
CA GLN A 169 5.80 11.35 -1.05
C GLN A 169 4.54 12.15 -0.77
N ILE A 170 3.58 11.55 -0.08
CA ILE A 170 2.31 12.19 0.26
C ILE A 170 2.20 12.27 1.78
N ARG A 171 2.08 13.49 2.31
CA ARG A 171 1.81 13.69 3.73
C ARG A 171 0.31 13.60 4.00
N LEU A 172 -0.05 12.84 5.02
CA LEU A 172 -1.42 12.60 5.46
C LEU A 172 -1.77 13.53 6.64
N ASP A 173 -2.96 14.12 6.57
CA ASP A 173 -3.51 14.94 7.65
C ASP A 173 -3.85 14.12 8.89
N THR A 174 -4.23 12.86 8.70
CA THR A 174 -4.55 11.93 9.78
C THR A 174 -3.49 10.83 9.83
N PRO A 175 -2.84 10.60 11.00
CA PRO A 175 -1.87 9.54 11.15
C PRO A 175 -2.51 8.16 11.01
N LEU A 176 -1.77 7.22 10.44
CA LEU A 176 -2.09 5.79 10.38
C LEU A 176 -1.70 5.12 11.71
N ASP A 177 -2.44 4.09 12.09
CA ASP A 177 -2.14 3.25 13.26
C ASP A 177 -1.15 2.13 12.88
N VAL A 178 0.08 2.55 12.57
CA VAL A 178 1.12 1.66 12.02
C VAL A 178 1.67 0.76 13.14
N SER A 179 1.51 -0.55 12.98
CA SER A 179 2.16 -1.51 13.87
C SER A 179 3.66 -1.60 13.56
N PRO A 180 4.52 -1.65 14.60
CA PRO A 180 5.94 -1.84 14.39
C PRO A 180 6.21 -3.22 13.77
N VAL A 181 7.06 -3.27 12.77
CA VAL A 181 7.60 -4.54 12.25
C VAL A 181 8.59 -5.08 13.28
N PRO A 182 8.36 -6.25 13.89
CA PRO A 182 9.29 -6.83 14.85
C PRO A 182 10.62 -7.12 14.15
N GLU A 183 11.72 -6.56 14.66
CA GLU A 183 13.03 -6.87 14.08
C GLU A 183 13.46 -8.29 14.48
N PRO A 184 13.64 -9.22 13.52
CA PRO A 184 14.08 -10.57 13.82
C PRO A 184 15.56 -10.52 14.23
N GLY A 185 15.82 -10.46 15.53
CA GLY A 185 17.16 -10.69 16.10
C GLY A 185 17.89 -9.49 16.70
N THR A 186 17.38 -8.26 16.61
CA THR A 186 18.08 -7.08 17.17
C THR A 186 18.27 -7.18 18.68
N TYR A 187 17.30 -7.70 19.42
CA TYR A 187 17.47 -7.96 20.85
C TYR A 187 18.46 -9.10 21.14
N ALA A 188 18.46 -10.16 20.33
CA ALA A 188 19.39 -11.27 20.49
C ALA A 188 20.84 -10.84 20.17
N LEU A 189 21.04 -10.05 19.11
CA LEU A 189 22.32 -9.45 18.73
C LEU A 189 22.79 -8.41 19.74
N MET A 190 21.88 -7.56 20.25
CA MET A 190 22.20 -6.59 21.30
C MET A 190 22.61 -7.30 22.60
N LEU A 191 21.87 -8.32 23.04
CA LEU A 191 22.21 -9.10 24.23
C LEU A 191 23.52 -9.87 24.05
N ALA A 192 23.74 -10.47 22.88
CA ALA A 192 25.02 -11.11 22.55
C ALA A 192 26.18 -10.10 22.56
N GLY A 193 25.98 -8.90 22.01
CA GLY A 193 26.95 -7.81 22.02
C GLY A 193 27.28 -7.32 23.44
N LEU A 194 26.25 -7.08 24.27
CA LEU A 194 26.41 -6.66 25.67
C LEU A 194 27.11 -7.73 26.51
N ALA A 195 26.74 -9.00 26.35
CA ALA A 195 27.39 -10.13 27.02
C ALA A 195 28.86 -10.27 26.59
N GLY A 196 29.15 -10.10 25.30
CA GLY A 196 30.51 -10.07 24.76
C GLY A 196 31.37 -8.96 25.38
N MET A 197 30.83 -7.73 25.49
CA MET A 197 31.53 -6.61 26.14
C MET A 197 31.78 -6.86 27.63
N GLY A 198 30.81 -7.44 28.35
CA GLY A 198 30.96 -7.79 29.77
C GLY A 198 32.10 -8.79 30.01
N LEU A 199 32.23 -9.81 29.15
CA LEU A 199 33.32 -10.79 29.22
C LEU A 199 34.70 -10.17 28.93
N VAL A 200 34.77 -9.24 27.98
CA VAL A 200 36.02 -8.51 27.65
C VAL A 200 36.45 -7.60 28.79
N ALA A 201 35.51 -6.85 29.39
CA ALA A 201 35.79 -5.99 30.53
C ALA A 201 36.29 -6.80 31.75
N ARG A 202 35.66 -7.94 32.02
CA ARG A 202 36.04 -8.83 33.13
C ARG A 202 37.44 -9.44 32.96
N ARG A 203 37.85 -9.74 31.72
CA ARG A 203 39.22 -10.22 31.41
C ARG A 203 40.30 -9.14 31.56
N ARG A 204 39.94 -7.86 31.44
CA ARG A 204 40.87 -6.73 31.60
C ARG A 204 41.08 -6.33 33.06
N GLY A 205 40.14 -6.63 33.95
CA GLY A 205 40.25 -6.34 35.39
C GLY A 205 41.01 -7.38 36.23
N THR A 206 41.41 -8.51 35.63
CA THR A 206 42.14 -9.61 36.30
C THR A 206 43.61 -9.69 35.86
N ARG A 207 44.20 -8.59 35.37
CA ARG A 207 45.64 -8.46 35.09
C ARG A 207 46.27 -7.43 36.00
#